data_AF-A0A2H2ZKR7-F1
#
_entry.id   AF-A0A2H2ZKR7-F1
#
_cell.length_a   1.000
_cell.length_b   1.000
_cell.length_c   1.000
_cell.angle_alpha   90.00
_cell.angle_beta   90.00
_cell.angle_gamma   90.00
#
_symmetry.space_group_name_H-M   'P 1'
#
loop_
_entity.id
_entity.type
_entity.pdbx_description
1 polymer ?
#
loop_
_entity_poly.entity_id
_entity_poly.type
_entity_poly.pdbx_seq_one_letter_code
_entity_poly.pdbx_strand_id
1 'polypeptide(L)'
;MPFDDDDSPLAAGPVAADGEGGAATVEEALEDDMPDYKLFAASFTKKGVSSQTIRKGEKDFETHGTKAQVGALESSRRALEDVLSYTRIHRGDAWSRGWCFPDFWTDEANVAVDYEGMWLKDRVVVMEHEKGGWMKDIGRVASGSKDQLGVGRLWLLPEEAIYLVERGTVDLWWPYTDFETLLPKGSTSGSAPRPGFGPDDYDVGLPLSLEAAYSLFIGFEDEQGKTTLPKYQVYAHLKRAGFNILRAPPEPPRQEAAEPSQTLWQWLFSFVKPETFHFGKQRQQPFGPLVAPGLYRAYRPIYQQLALIPRHKPLPVPPHPSQPEDPFRVHFHVWKPGAGGFSKKNPPPPDFRIAVADTADSCLPTLEQIESLLESTPYDPAPEAWKGNSGKLYQRLKHGHRNVIVAVVDRGLVNFMRFGEGAFGEEQLFERFDNRNAGRGGKKGGRGGGRGRGRGRGRGRGGR
;
A
#
# COMPACT_ATOMS: atom_id res chain seq x y z
N MET A 1 13.63 7.06 -4.30
CA MET A 1 14.17 5.70 -4.13
C MET A 1 13.28 4.77 -4.93
N PRO A 2 13.60 4.49 -6.20
CA PRO A 2 12.77 3.64 -7.03
C PRO A 2 12.84 2.19 -6.54
N PHE A 3 11.69 1.52 -6.61
CA PHE A 3 11.53 0.10 -6.34
C PHE A 3 12.10 -0.68 -7.52
N ASP A 4 13.32 -1.17 -7.37
CA ASP A 4 13.91 -2.13 -8.29
C ASP A 4 14.06 -3.46 -7.52
N ASP A 5 13.32 -4.48 -7.92
CA ASP A 5 13.48 -5.88 -7.50
C ASP A 5 12.58 -6.75 -8.41
N ASP A 6 12.94 -6.83 -9.69
CA ASP A 6 12.53 -7.92 -10.57
C ASP A 6 13.44 -9.13 -10.30
N ASP A 7 12.88 -10.18 -9.70
CA ASP A 7 13.46 -11.53 -9.77
C ASP A 7 12.37 -12.59 -9.49
N SER A 8 11.62 -12.94 -10.54
CA SER A 8 10.69 -14.07 -10.56
C SER A 8 11.25 -15.18 -11.47
N PRO A 9 11.80 -16.29 -10.94
CA PRO A 9 12.51 -17.28 -11.76
C PRO A 9 11.58 -18.42 -12.18
N LEU A 10 10.77 -18.23 -13.23
CA LEU A 10 10.07 -19.33 -13.92
C LEU A 10 9.90 -19.04 -15.42
N ALA A 11 10.99 -19.11 -16.19
CA ALA A 11 10.98 -19.55 -17.60
C ALA A 11 12.42 -19.66 -18.12
N ALA A 12 12.93 -20.88 -18.30
CA ALA A 12 14.23 -21.14 -18.89
C ALA A 12 14.10 -21.54 -20.38
N GLY A 13 14.49 -20.63 -21.28
CA GLY A 13 15.12 -20.86 -22.60
C GLY A 13 14.32 -21.53 -23.75
N PRO A 14 14.74 -21.34 -25.03
CA PRO A 14 16.14 -21.33 -25.42
C PRO A 14 16.68 -20.01 -26.01
N VAL A 15 18.00 -20.03 -26.12
CA VAL A 15 18.98 -18.93 -26.19
C VAL A 15 19.21 -18.43 -27.62
N ALA A 16 19.40 -17.12 -27.77
CA ALA A 16 20.21 -16.53 -28.83
C ALA A 16 21.14 -15.47 -28.22
N ALA A 17 22.41 -15.56 -28.58
CA ALA A 17 23.50 -14.70 -28.12
C ALA A 17 23.48 -13.34 -28.82
N ASP A 18 23.82 -12.27 -28.09
CA ASP A 18 24.92 -11.34 -28.41
C ASP A 18 24.77 -9.99 -27.67
N GLY A 19 25.91 -9.46 -27.20
CA GLY A 19 26.19 -8.02 -27.26
C GLY A 19 25.98 -7.18 -26.00
N GLU A 20 27.08 -6.64 -25.49
CA GLU A 20 27.21 -5.65 -24.40
C GLU A 20 26.39 -4.37 -24.57
N GLY A 21 25.99 -3.76 -23.45
CA GLY A 21 25.61 -2.34 -23.37
C GLY A 21 24.40 -2.10 -22.47
N GLY A 22 24.65 -1.75 -21.20
CA GLY A 22 23.61 -1.36 -20.26
C GLY A 22 22.83 -0.15 -20.77
N ALA A 23 21.55 -0.36 -21.08
CA ALA A 23 20.59 0.71 -21.33
C ALA A 23 19.82 0.95 -20.03
N ALA A 24 19.99 2.14 -19.44
CA ALA A 24 19.05 2.66 -18.47
C ALA A 24 17.64 2.60 -19.07
N THR A 25 16.69 2.05 -18.32
CA THR A 25 15.30 1.93 -18.76
C THR A 25 14.74 3.32 -19.00
N VAL A 26 13.93 3.46 -20.05
CA VAL A 26 13.30 4.72 -20.50
C VAL A 26 12.49 5.39 -19.39
N GLU A 27 12.10 4.65 -18.35
CA GLU A 27 11.39 5.16 -17.18
C GLU A 27 12.30 5.98 -16.24
N GLU A 28 13.58 5.60 -16.07
CA GLU A 28 14.52 6.33 -15.21
C GLU A 28 14.95 7.67 -15.82
N ALA A 29 14.85 7.81 -17.15
CA ALA A 29 15.12 9.07 -17.86
C ALA A 29 13.97 10.08 -17.79
N LEU A 30 12.75 9.65 -17.48
CA LEU A 30 11.57 10.52 -17.41
C LEU A 30 11.39 11.18 -16.04
N GLU A 31 12.03 10.68 -14.99
CA GLU A 31 11.92 11.24 -13.63
C GLU A 31 12.75 12.52 -13.43
N ASP A 32 13.78 12.75 -14.26
CA ASP A 32 14.67 13.93 -14.19
C ASP A 32 14.37 15.00 -15.26
N ASP A 33 13.33 14.80 -16.08
CA ASP A 33 12.99 15.68 -17.19
C ASP A 33 12.14 16.89 -16.72
N MET A 34 12.72 18.09 -16.82
CA MET A 34 12.00 19.35 -16.62
C MET A 34 10.88 19.48 -17.67
N PRO A 35 9.60 19.62 -17.29
CA PRO A 35 8.50 19.68 -18.25
C PRO A 35 8.59 20.94 -19.13
N ASP A 36 8.49 20.77 -20.47
CA ASP A 36 8.48 21.90 -21.42
C ASP A 36 7.08 22.54 -21.50
N TYR A 37 6.93 23.66 -20.80
CA TYR A 37 5.68 24.43 -20.74
C TYR A 37 5.26 25.06 -22.07
N LYS A 38 6.16 25.23 -23.05
CA LYS A 38 5.82 25.78 -24.37
C LYS A 38 4.98 24.80 -25.18
N LEU A 39 5.32 23.51 -25.12
CA LEU A 39 4.57 22.45 -25.78
C LEU A 39 3.19 22.27 -25.13
N PHE A 40 3.12 22.40 -23.80
CA PHE A 40 1.86 22.36 -23.08
C PHE A 40 0.97 23.57 -23.40
N ALA A 41 1.52 24.79 -23.46
CA ALA A 41 0.80 25.99 -23.91
C ALA A 41 0.26 25.85 -25.35
N ALA A 42 1.04 25.24 -26.25
CA ALA A 42 0.63 24.97 -27.62
C ALA A 42 -0.56 23.99 -27.71
N SER A 43 -0.74 23.10 -26.72
CA SER A 43 -1.87 22.17 -26.68
C SER A 43 -3.23 22.85 -26.43
N PHE A 44 -3.24 24.03 -25.80
CA PHE A 44 -4.46 24.81 -25.57
C PHE A 44 -4.93 25.60 -26.79
N THR A 45 -4.04 25.84 -27.78
CA THR A 45 -4.29 26.79 -28.87
C THR A 45 -4.69 26.15 -30.20
N LYS A 46 -4.59 24.81 -30.37
CA LYS A 46 -4.98 24.14 -31.63
C LYS A 46 -5.86 22.90 -31.42
N LYS A 47 -7.00 22.88 -32.13
CA LYS A 47 -7.76 21.65 -32.42
C LYS A 47 -6.94 20.77 -33.36
N GLY A 48 -6.27 19.77 -32.82
CA GLY A 48 -5.64 18.67 -33.55
C GLY A 48 -4.18 18.91 -33.92
N VAL A 49 -3.25 18.44 -33.08
CA VAL A 49 -1.93 18.00 -33.52
C VAL A 49 -1.57 16.76 -32.70
N SER A 50 -1.18 15.71 -33.42
CA SER A 50 -0.77 14.42 -32.89
C SER A 50 0.62 14.48 -32.25
N SER A 51 0.85 13.55 -31.33
CA SER A 51 2.15 13.03 -30.89
C SER A 51 3.37 13.55 -31.66
N GLN A 52 3.97 14.64 -31.20
CA GLN A 52 5.34 14.98 -31.56
C GLN A 52 6.21 14.58 -30.37
N THR A 53 6.99 13.54 -30.57
CA THR A 53 7.90 12.95 -29.60
C THR A 53 8.99 13.95 -29.23
N ILE A 54 9.20 14.09 -27.92
CA ILE A 54 10.17 14.95 -27.25
C ILE A 54 11.58 14.64 -27.78
N ARG A 55 12.35 15.67 -28.18
CA ARG A 55 13.79 15.55 -28.42
C ARG A 55 14.56 16.24 -27.30
N LYS A 56 15.52 15.48 -26.78
CA LYS A 56 16.54 15.78 -25.77
C LYS A 56 17.08 17.22 -25.84
N GLY A 57 17.11 17.87 -24.68
CA GLY A 57 17.57 19.24 -24.47
C GLY A 57 18.98 19.51 -25.00
N GLU A 58 19.14 20.69 -25.58
CA GLU A 58 20.41 21.25 -26.02
C GLU A 58 21.17 21.72 -24.76
N LYS A 59 22.18 20.95 -24.37
CA LYS A 59 22.93 21.14 -23.12
C LYS A 59 24.08 22.14 -23.34
N ASP A 60 23.75 23.39 -23.63
CA ASP A 60 24.74 24.48 -23.78
C ASP A 60 24.67 25.42 -22.56
N PHE A 61 25.48 25.13 -21.55
CA PHE A 61 25.59 25.91 -20.30
C PHE A 61 26.69 27.00 -20.34
N GLU A 62 27.20 27.35 -21.52
CA GLU A 62 28.14 28.48 -21.65
C GLU A 62 27.38 29.76 -22.01
N THR A 63 27.68 30.85 -21.30
CA THR A 63 27.10 32.17 -21.53
C THR A 63 27.68 32.76 -22.81
N HIS A 64 27.13 32.37 -23.96
CA HIS A 64 27.47 33.04 -25.21
C HIS A 64 26.86 34.46 -25.20
N GLY A 65 27.58 35.44 -25.73
CA GLY A 65 27.25 36.88 -25.69
C GLY A 65 25.97 37.30 -26.45
N THR A 66 25.09 36.36 -26.77
CA THR A 66 23.78 36.57 -27.40
C THR A 66 22.67 36.43 -26.34
N LYS A 67 21.68 37.33 -26.35
CA LYS A 67 20.53 37.27 -25.42
C LYS A 67 19.55 36.10 -25.70
N ALA A 68 19.96 35.12 -26.50
CA ALA A 68 19.11 34.02 -26.96
C ALA A 68 18.67 33.10 -25.80
N GLN A 69 19.58 32.77 -24.87
CA GLN A 69 19.27 31.96 -23.68
C GLN A 69 18.30 32.66 -22.74
N VAL A 70 18.51 33.96 -22.50
CA VAL A 70 17.61 34.79 -21.68
C VAL A 70 16.22 34.86 -22.31
N GLY A 71 16.14 35.06 -23.63
CA GLY A 71 14.87 35.03 -24.37
C GLY A 71 14.19 33.66 -24.35
N ALA A 72 14.95 32.57 -24.42
CA ALA A 72 14.42 31.21 -24.33
C ALA A 72 13.85 30.92 -22.94
N LEU A 73 14.52 31.39 -21.88
CA LEU A 73 14.09 31.26 -20.49
C LEU A 73 12.85 32.13 -20.21
N GLU A 74 12.87 33.41 -20.61
CA GLU A 74 11.71 34.30 -20.46
C GLU A 74 10.49 33.79 -21.21
N SER A 75 10.66 33.25 -22.43
CA SER A 75 9.56 32.64 -23.17
C SER A 75 9.05 31.35 -22.51
N SER A 76 9.92 30.58 -21.84
CA SER A 76 9.48 29.43 -21.04
C SER A 76 8.70 29.86 -19.80
N ARG A 77 9.13 30.93 -19.12
CA ARG A 77 8.40 31.51 -17.96
C ARG A 77 7.03 32.04 -18.36
N ARG A 78 6.94 32.79 -19.46
CA ARG A 78 5.65 33.27 -19.98
C ARG A 78 4.73 32.12 -20.39
N ALA A 79 5.26 31.08 -21.03
CA ALA A 79 4.46 29.90 -21.35
C ALA A 79 3.93 29.19 -20.09
N LEU A 80 4.74 29.12 -19.03
CA LEU A 80 4.31 28.61 -17.72
C LEU A 80 3.22 29.50 -17.12
N GLU A 81 3.41 30.82 -17.10
CA GLU A 81 2.42 31.78 -16.59
C GLU A 81 1.09 31.68 -17.36
N ASP A 82 1.13 31.60 -18.69
CA ASP A 82 -0.04 31.42 -19.55
C ASP A 82 -0.77 30.11 -19.22
N VAL A 83 -0.02 29.01 -19.05
CA VAL A 83 -0.56 27.71 -18.67
C VAL A 83 -1.20 27.74 -17.29
N LEU A 84 -0.57 28.39 -16.31
CA LEU A 84 -1.12 28.52 -14.95
C LEU A 84 -2.31 29.48 -14.89
N SER A 85 -2.36 30.48 -15.78
CA SER A 85 -3.47 31.42 -15.89
C SER A 85 -4.73 30.80 -16.50
N TYR A 86 -4.60 29.65 -17.17
CA TYR A 86 -5.74 28.96 -17.76
C TYR A 86 -6.73 28.53 -16.68
N THR A 87 -7.92 29.13 -16.71
CA THR A 87 -9.02 28.76 -15.83
C THR A 87 -9.59 27.41 -16.27
N ARG A 88 -9.52 26.41 -15.39
CA ARG A 88 -10.18 25.14 -15.64
C ARG A 88 -11.69 25.33 -15.49
N ILE A 89 -12.43 25.00 -16.55
CA ILE A 89 -13.89 25.08 -16.58
C ILE A 89 -14.42 23.67 -16.82
N HIS A 90 -15.46 23.28 -16.07
CA HIS A 90 -16.17 22.04 -16.31
C HIS A 90 -16.91 22.12 -17.66
N ARG A 91 -16.67 21.14 -18.54
CA ARG A 91 -17.41 21.06 -19.81
C ARG A 91 -18.83 20.59 -19.51
N GLY A 92 -19.84 21.25 -20.06
CA GLY A 92 -21.26 20.94 -19.77
C GLY A 92 -21.67 19.47 -19.99
N ASP A 93 -21.04 18.76 -20.94
CA ASP A 93 -21.33 17.34 -21.21
C ASP A 93 -20.68 16.37 -20.19
N ALA A 94 -19.62 16.81 -19.50
CA ALA A 94 -18.87 16.02 -18.52
C ALA A 94 -18.95 16.61 -17.09
N TRP A 95 -19.81 17.60 -16.89
CA TRP A 95 -19.99 18.26 -15.59
C TRP A 95 -20.66 17.30 -14.60
N SER A 96 -20.08 17.19 -13.40
CA SER A 96 -20.59 16.36 -12.31
C SER A 96 -20.61 17.20 -11.06
N ARG A 97 -21.79 17.38 -10.46
CA ARG A 97 -21.98 18.16 -9.25
C ARG A 97 -22.07 17.27 -8.01
N GLY A 98 -21.41 17.69 -6.94
CA GLY A 98 -21.53 17.12 -5.61
C GLY A 98 -22.06 18.16 -4.62
N TRP A 99 -22.98 17.76 -3.75
CA TRP A 99 -23.58 18.61 -2.72
C TRP A 99 -23.03 18.28 -1.35
N CYS A 100 -22.59 19.29 -0.61
CA CYS A 100 -22.05 19.15 0.75
C CYS A 100 -23.17 19.18 1.79
N PHE A 101 -23.36 18.09 2.52
CA PHE A 101 -24.27 17.96 3.66
C PHE A 101 -23.54 17.29 4.85
N PRO A 102 -22.77 18.06 5.64
CA PRO A 102 -21.98 17.50 6.74
C PRO A 102 -22.86 16.86 7.83
N ASP A 103 -24.01 17.46 8.11
CA ASP A 103 -24.90 17.05 9.21
C ASP A 103 -26.01 16.08 8.77
N PHE A 104 -25.97 15.55 7.52
CA PHE A 104 -27.06 14.74 6.99
C PHE A 104 -27.35 13.49 7.84
N TRP A 105 -26.28 12.83 8.30
CA TRP A 105 -26.35 11.57 9.04
C TRP A 105 -26.49 11.75 10.55
N THR A 106 -26.46 12.99 11.06
CA THR A 106 -26.69 13.25 12.48
C THR A 106 -28.17 13.20 12.85
N ASP A 107 -29.06 13.40 11.87
CA ASP A 107 -30.50 13.21 12.04
C ASP A 107 -30.82 11.71 12.14
N GLU A 108 -31.39 11.30 13.28
CA GLU A 108 -31.79 9.91 13.55
C GLU A 108 -32.76 9.36 12.49
N ALA A 109 -33.55 10.21 11.84
CA ALA A 109 -34.43 9.83 10.74
C ALA A 109 -33.68 9.38 9.48
N ASN A 110 -32.43 9.84 9.31
CA ASN A 110 -31.58 9.57 8.16
C ASN A 110 -30.51 8.51 8.44
N VAL A 111 -30.44 7.96 9.67
CA VAL A 111 -29.47 6.91 10.00
C VAL A 111 -29.80 5.64 9.21
N ALA A 112 -29.03 5.41 8.15
CA ALA A 112 -29.02 4.15 7.43
C ALA A 112 -28.32 3.07 8.28
N VAL A 113 -28.58 1.80 7.98
CA VAL A 113 -27.80 0.70 8.57
C VAL A 113 -26.37 0.84 8.08
N ASP A 114 -25.46 1.29 8.96
CA ASP A 114 -24.03 1.35 8.66
C ASP A 114 -23.47 -0.07 8.73
N TYR A 115 -23.50 -0.76 7.60
CA TYR A 115 -22.81 -2.04 7.47
C TYR A 115 -21.30 -1.81 7.63
N GLU A 116 -20.63 -2.75 8.28
CA GLU A 116 -19.21 -2.69 8.62
C GLU A 116 -18.35 -2.19 7.44
N GLY A 117 -17.68 -1.05 7.63
CA GLY A 117 -16.78 -0.45 6.63
C GLY A 117 -17.43 0.47 5.58
N MET A 118 -18.71 0.83 5.70
CA MET A 118 -19.33 1.83 4.81
C MET A 118 -18.98 3.28 5.18
N TRP A 119 -18.68 3.54 6.46
CA TRP A 119 -18.33 4.86 6.98
C TRP A 119 -19.38 5.91 6.64
N LEU A 120 -20.67 5.55 6.72
CA LEU A 120 -21.76 6.40 6.23
C LEU A 120 -21.76 7.77 6.91
N LYS A 121 -21.59 7.80 8.23
CA LYS A 121 -21.55 9.04 9.04
C LYS A 121 -20.45 10.02 8.63
N ASP A 122 -19.35 9.53 8.09
CA ASP A 122 -18.24 10.37 7.62
C ASP A 122 -18.40 10.83 6.17
N ARG A 123 -19.40 10.33 5.45
CA ARG A 123 -19.61 10.71 4.06
C ARG A 123 -20.50 11.94 3.98
N VAL A 124 -19.87 13.07 3.70
CA VAL A 124 -20.50 14.40 3.77
C VAL A 124 -20.85 14.98 2.41
N VAL A 125 -20.45 14.36 1.30
CA VAL A 125 -20.78 14.84 -0.05
C VAL A 125 -21.62 13.81 -0.80
N VAL A 126 -22.78 14.22 -1.30
CA VAL A 126 -23.64 13.39 -2.15
C VAL A 126 -23.50 13.81 -3.61
N MET A 127 -23.37 12.83 -4.50
CA MET A 127 -23.28 13.09 -5.94
C MET A 127 -24.68 13.19 -6.55
N GLU A 128 -24.87 14.20 -7.39
CA GLU A 128 -26.10 14.34 -8.17
C GLU A 128 -26.14 13.40 -9.37
N HIS A 129 -24.98 13.16 -9.97
CA HIS A 129 -24.81 12.30 -11.14
C HIS A 129 -23.71 11.27 -10.90
N GLU A 130 -24.01 9.99 -11.11
CA GLU A 130 -23.03 8.91 -11.11
C GLU A 130 -22.49 8.67 -12.53
N LYS A 131 -21.73 9.65 -13.04
CA LYS A 131 -20.95 9.49 -14.27
C LYS A 131 -19.44 9.51 -13.97
N GLY A 132 -18.72 8.50 -14.44
CA GLY A 132 -17.25 8.53 -14.51
C GLY A 132 -16.54 7.25 -14.09
N GLY A 133 -15.38 6.99 -14.72
CA GLY A 133 -14.56 5.81 -14.45
C GLY A 133 -13.83 5.81 -13.10
N TRP A 134 -13.88 6.92 -12.35
CA TRP A 134 -13.29 7.09 -11.02
C TRP A 134 -14.07 6.39 -9.91
N MET A 135 -15.32 6.00 -10.17
CA MET A 135 -16.19 5.30 -9.20
C MET A 135 -15.74 3.86 -8.90
N LYS A 136 -14.64 3.39 -9.49
CA LYS A 136 -14.12 2.03 -9.26
C LYS A 136 -13.71 1.79 -7.83
N ASP A 137 -13.19 2.80 -7.13
CA ASP A 137 -12.82 2.72 -5.71
C ASP A 137 -13.32 3.90 -4.87
N ILE A 138 -13.70 5.02 -5.51
CA ILE A 138 -14.24 6.21 -4.84
C ILE A 138 -15.75 6.11 -4.60
N GLY A 139 -16.19 6.48 -3.40
CA GLY A 139 -17.58 6.65 -3.02
C GLY A 139 -18.30 5.35 -2.68
N ARG A 140 -19.40 5.46 -1.92
CA ARG A 140 -20.32 4.36 -1.59
C ARG A 140 -21.76 4.76 -1.79
N VAL A 141 -22.55 3.85 -2.35
CA VAL A 141 -24.00 4.03 -2.44
C VAL A 141 -24.61 3.67 -1.10
N ALA A 142 -25.36 4.60 -0.49
CA ALA A 142 -26.02 4.34 0.77
C ALA A 142 -27.10 3.25 0.59
N SER A 143 -27.10 2.26 1.49
CA SER A 143 -28.07 1.14 1.48
C SER A 143 -29.07 1.32 2.60
N GLY A 144 -30.35 1.07 2.35
CA GLY A 144 -31.41 1.25 3.33
C GLY A 144 -32.81 1.05 2.73
N SER A 145 -33.84 1.50 3.45
CA SER A 145 -35.20 1.49 2.92
C SER A 145 -35.33 2.46 1.76
N LYS A 146 -36.12 2.12 0.73
CA LYS A 146 -36.35 2.97 -0.45
C LYS A 146 -37.02 4.31 -0.11
N ASP A 147 -37.70 4.39 1.03
CA ASP A 147 -38.41 5.58 1.48
C ASP A 147 -37.53 6.56 2.27
N GLN A 148 -36.29 6.16 2.59
CA GLN A 148 -35.31 6.95 3.33
C GLN A 148 -34.55 7.88 2.38
N LEU A 149 -34.34 9.13 2.81
CA LEU A 149 -33.58 10.11 2.04
C LEU A 149 -32.12 9.69 1.91
N GLY A 150 -31.49 10.02 0.78
CA GLY A 150 -30.07 9.71 0.53
C GLY A 150 -29.75 8.25 0.17
N VAL A 151 -30.64 7.30 0.45
CA VAL A 151 -30.49 5.89 0.05
C VAL A 151 -30.52 5.75 -1.48
N GLY A 152 -29.64 4.90 -2.02
CA GLY A 152 -29.49 4.71 -3.46
C GLY A 152 -28.73 5.82 -4.18
N ARG A 153 -28.13 6.77 -3.43
CA ARG A 153 -27.24 7.80 -3.96
C ARG A 153 -25.79 7.51 -3.58
N LEU A 154 -24.85 7.92 -4.43
CA LEU A 154 -23.42 7.85 -4.18
C LEU A 154 -22.97 8.98 -3.23
N TRP A 155 -22.38 8.58 -2.11
CA TRP A 155 -21.81 9.45 -1.09
C TRP A 155 -20.29 9.32 -1.03
N LEU A 156 -19.59 10.44 -0.88
CA LEU A 156 -18.14 10.54 -0.84
C LEU A 156 -17.65 10.87 0.57
N LEU A 157 -16.51 10.28 0.93
CA LEU A 157 -15.72 10.70 2.08
C LEU A 157 -15.04 12.05 1.82
N PRO A 158 -14.54 12.73 2.87
CA PRO A 158 -13.90 14.04 2.74
C PRO A 158 -12.66 13.96 1.83
N GLU A 159 -11.78 12.97 2.03
CA GLU A 159 -10.59 12.77 1.18
C GLU A 159 -10.93 12.46 -0.27
N GLU A 160 -12.02 11.73 -0.52
CA GLU A 160 -12.52 11.41 -1.85
C GLU A 160 -13.02 12.69 -2.55
N ALA A 161 -13.77 13.53 -1.83
CA ALA A 161 -14.31 14.78 -2.34
C ALA A 161 -13.20 15.78 -2.68
N ILE A 162 -12.28 16.06 -1.74
CA ILE A 162 -11.15 16.98 -1.98
C ILE A 162 -10.35 16.50 -3.20
N TYR A 163 -10.05 15.20 -3.31
CA TYR A 163 -9.31 14.65 -4.44
C TYR A 163 -10.00 14.88 -5.78
N LEU A 164 -11.33 14.69 -5.86
CA LEU A 164 -12.08 14.91 -7.10
C LEU A 164 -12.18 16.40 -7.47
N VAL A 165 -12.28 17.28 -6.48
CA VAL A 165 -12.27 18.75 -6.68
C VAL A 165 -10.90 19.22 -7.17
N GLU A 166 -9.80 18.77 -6.57
CA GLU A 166 -8.44 19.08 -7.03
C GLU A 166 -8.19 18.62 -8.48
N ARG A 167 -8.73 17.46 -8.83
CA ARG A 167 -8.64 16.92 -10.19
C ARG A 167 -9.51 17.69 -11.19
N GLY A 168 -10.41 18.56 -10.72
CA GLY A 168 -11.41 19.24 -11.55
C GLY A 168 -12.44 18.28 -12.14
N THR A 169 -12.68 17.14 -11.47
CA THR A 169 -13.64 16.12 -11.92
C THR A 169 -15.04 16.41 -11.38
N VAL A 170 -15.12 16.92 -10.15
CA VAL A 170 -16.36 17.26 -9.47
C VAL A 170 -16.38 18.75 -9.16
N ASP A 171 -17.54 19.36 -9.40
CA ASP A 171 -17.87 20.71 -8.99
C ASP A 171 -18.66 20.62 -7.66
N LEU A 172 -18.11 21.20 -6.59
CA LEU A 172 -18.64 21.03 -5.23
C LEU A 172 -19.51 22.22 -4.85
N TRP A 173 -20.68 21.96 -4.26
CA TRP A 173 -21.67 22.99 -3.94
C TRP A 173 -22.16 22.90 -2.49
N TRP A 174 -22.40 24.06 -1.88
CA TRP A 174 -23.11 24.20 -0.62
C TRP A 174 -24.60 24.48 -0.87
N PRO A 175 -25.53 23.72 -0.26
CA PRO A 175 -26.96 23.89 -0.50
C PRO A 175 -27.56 25.06 0.31
N TYR A 176 -28.50 25.79 -0.28
CA TYR A 176 -29.37 26.74 0.44
C TYR A 176 -30.76 26.17 0.75
N THR A 177 -31.11 25.07 0.11
CA THR A 177 -32.40 24.40 0.23
C THR A 177 -32.25 23.00 0.81
N ASP A 178 -33.33 22.47 1.36
CA ASP A 178 -33.30 21.16 2.02
C ASP A 178 -32.99 20.02 1.06
N PHE A 179 -32.41 18.95 1.60
CA PHE A 179 -32.00 17.76 0.83
C PHE A 179 -33.11 17.22 -0.07
N GLU A 180 -34.34 17.08 0.43
CA GLU A 180 -35.45 16.51 -0.35
C GLU A 180 -35.84 17.36 -1.55
N THR A 181 -35.70 18.69 -1.43
CA THR A 181 -36.00 19.61 -2.53
C THR A 181 -34.97 19.48 -3.65
N LEU A 182 -33.69 19.33 -3.32
CA LEU A 182 -32.58 19.16 -4.26
C LEU A 182 -32.57 17.75 -4.86
N LEU A 183 -32.76 16.74 -4.01
CA LEU A 183 -32.52 15.33 -4.29
C LEU A 183 -33.71 14.47 -3.78
N PRO A 184 -34.85 14.46 -4.50
CA PRO A 184 -36.09 13.86 -4.03
C PRO A 184 -36.00 12.34 -3.96
N LYS A 185 -36.93 11.74 -3.21
CA LYS A 185 -37.07 10.28 -3.10
C LYS A 185 -37.35 9.65 -4.47
N GLY A 186 -36.74 8.50 -4.73
CA GLY A 186 -36.94 7.76 -5.99
C GLY A 186 -36.21 8.34 -7.22
N SER A 187 -35.60 9.52 -7.12
CA SER A 187 -34.60 9.97 -8.11
C SER A 187 -33.32 9.18 -7.86
N THR A 188 -33.19 8.05 -8.54
CA THR A 188 -31.91 7.34 -8.61
C THR A 188 -30.92 8.20 -9.38
N SER A 189 -29.65 8.09 -9.05
CA SER A 189 -28.59 8.64 -9.89
C SER A 189 -28.75 8.11 -11.32
N GLY A 190 -29.01 9.02 -12.27
CA GLY A 190 -29.35 8.69 -13.66
C GLY A 190 -30.78 9.03 -14.08
N SER A 191 -31.64 9.54 -13.18
CA SER A 191 -32.87 10.24 -13.61
C SER A 191 -32.51 11.44 -14.49
N ALA A 192 -33.33 11.74 -15.51
CA ALA A 192 -33.09 12.87 -16.39
C ALA A 192 -32.80 14.15 -15.58
N PRO A 193 -31.81 14.96 -15.97
CA PRO A 193 -31.50 16.21 -15.27
C PRO A 193 -32.80 17.01 -15.17
N ARG A 194 -33.10 17.49 -13.96
CA ARG A 194 -34.30 18.29 -13.74
C ARG A 194 -34.23 19.54 -14.63
N PRO A 195 -35.34 19.95 -15.26
CA PRO A 195 -35.36 21.21 -16.00
C PRO A 195 -35.00 22.34 -15.04
N GLY A 196 -33.97 23.12 -15.38
CA GLY A 196 -33.52 24.26 -14.57
C GLY A 196 -32.44 23.96 -13.54
N PHE A 197 -31.79 22.79 -13.58
CA PHE A 197 -30.54 22.56 -12.86
C PHE A 197 -29.34 22.50 -13.83
N GLY A 198 -28.53 23.56 -13.89
CA GLY A 198 -27.32 23.70 -14.70
C GLY A 198 -26.16 24.33 -13.93
N PRO A 199 -25.06 24.69 -14.62
CA PRO A 199 -23.87 25.29 -13.99
C PRO A 199 -24.15 26.60 -13.23
N ASP A 200 -25.26 27.26 -13.54
CA ASP A 200 -25.62 28.59 -13.06
C ASP A 200 -26.78 28.58 -12.04
N ASP A 201 -26.93 27.51 -11.25
CA ASP A 201 -28.02 27.34 -10.26
C ASP A 201 -27.75 28.06 -8.92
N TYR A 202 -27.39 29.33 -8.97
CA TYR A 202 -27.04 30.09 -7.77
C TYR A 202 -28.22 30.32 -6.80
N ASP A 203 -29.46 30.08 -7.24
CA ASP A 203 -30.66 30.24 -6.42
C ASP A 203 -30.82 29.13 -5.38
N VAL A 204 -30.23 27.95 -5.61
CA VAL A 204 -30.40 26.75 -4.76
C VAL A 204 -29.13 26.37 -4.00
N GLY A 205 -28.01 27.03 -4.30
CA GLY A 205 -26.76 26.83 -3.59
C GLY A 205 -25.61 27.70 -4.09
N LEU A 206 -24.43 27.44 -3.52
CA LEU A 206 -23.19 28.17 -3.79
C LEU A 206 -22.08 27.21 -4.23
N PRO A 207 -21.41 27.42 -5.38
CA PRO A 207 -20.21 26.66 -5.70
C PRO A 207 -19.09 26.96 -4.71
N LEU A 208 -18.45 25.91 -4.22
CA LEU A 208 -17.36 25.96 -3.26
C LEU A 208 -16.03 25.94 -4.01
N SER A 209 -15.13 26.85 -3.62
CA SER A 209 -13.75 26.85 -4.11
C SER A 209 -12.99 25.64 -3.56
N LEU A 210 -11.83 25.35 -4.15
CA LEU A 210 -10.91 24.35 -3.61
C LEU A 210 -10.49 24.68 -2.18
N GLU A 211 -10.21 25.95 -1.90
CA GLU A 211 -9.87 26.44 -0.56
C GLU A 211 -11.01 26.21 0.44
N ALA A 212 -12.25 26.46 0.02
CA ALA A 212 -13.43 26.19 0.83
C ALA A 212 -13.57 24.69 1.12
N ALA A 213 -13.37 23.83 0.12
CA ALA A 213 -13.37 22.38 0.31
C ALA A 213 -12.31 21.93 1.33
N TYR A 214 -11.09 22.45 1.24
CA TYR A 214 -10.05 22.21 2.24
C TYR A 214 -10.47 22.67 3.64
N SER A 215 -11.06 23.85 3.78
CA SER A 215 -11.49 24.38 5.09
C SER A 215 -12.62 23.56 5.73
N LEU A 216 -13.50 22.98 4.92
CA LEU A 216 -14.64 22.19 5.40
C LEU A 216 -14.25 20.76 5.76
N PHE A 217 -13.36 20.16 4.98
CA PHE A 217 -13.07 18.73 5.03
C PHE A 217 -11.76 18.36 5.71
N ILE A 218 -10.83 19.30 5.87
CA ILE A 218 -9.63 19.09 6.67
C ILE A 218 -9.90 19.48 8.13
N GLY A 219 -9.60 18.58 9.05
CA GLY A 219 -9.80 18.79 10.49
C GLY A 219 -8.83 17.99 11.34
N PHE A 220 -9.12 17.90 12.63
CA PHE A 220 -8.38 17.05 13.55
C PHE A 220 -8.85 15.60 13.49
N GLU A 221 -8.09 14.74 14.15
CA GLU A 221 -8.42 13.32 14.30
C GLU A 221 -9.78 13.15 15.00
N ASP A 222 -10.53 12.11 14.63
CA ASP A 222 -11.87 11.79 15.14
C ASP A 222 -12.98 12.83 14.89
N GLU A 223 -12.72 13.92 14.15
CA GLU A 223 -13.78 14.82 13.69
C GLU A 223 -14.62 14.16 12.59
N GLN A 224 -15.89 13.90 12.89
CA GLN A 224 -16.83 13.28 11.95
C GLN A 224 -16.93 14.10 10.67
N GLY A 225 -16.89 13.41 9.53
CA GLY A 225 -17.02 14.08 8.23
C GLY A 225 -15.82 14.92 7.83
N LYS A 226 -14.68 14.75 8.51
CA LYS A 226 -13.39 15.34 8.14
C LYS A 226 -12.30 14.29 8.01
N THR A 227 -11.16 14.72 7.50
CA THR A 227 -9.92 13.94 7.40
C THR A 227 -8.76 14.84 7.79
N THR A 228 -7.69 14.28 8.35
CA THR A 228 -6.51 15.08 8.65
C THR A 228 -5.72 15.37 7.37
N LEU A 229 -5.00 16.49 7.34
CA LEU A 229 -4.18 16.85 6.18
C LEU A 229 -3.16 15.75 5.80
N PRO A 230 -2.44 15.12 6.75
CA PRO A 230 -1.52 14.01 6.43
C PRO A 230 -2.23 12.82 5.77
N LYS A 231 -3.41 12.43 6.27
CA LYS A 231 -4.21 11.33 5.69
C LYS A 231 -4.64 11.66 4.27
N TYR A 232 -5.08 12.88 4.03
CA TYR A 232 -5.40 13.35 2.69
C TYR A 232 -4.18 13.33 1.75
N GLN A 233 -3.01 13.79 2.21
CA GLN A 233 -1.79 13.78 1.41
C GLN A 233 -1.39 12.36 0.99
N VAL A 234 -1.45 11.40 1.93
CA VAL A 234 -1.20 9.97 1.65
C VAL A 234 -2.23 9.42 0.66
N TYR A 235 -3.52 9.70 0.88
CA TYR A 235 -4.58 9.29 -0.02
C TYR A 235 -4.35 9.81 -1.45
N ALA A 236 -4.12 11.11 -1.60
CA ALA A 236 -3.92 11.75 -2.89
C ALA A 236 -2.63 11.25 -3.58
N HIS A 237 -1.55 10.99 -2.83
CA HIS A 237 -0.31 10.41 -3.36
C HIS A 237 -0.57 9.02 -3.95
N LEU A 238 -1.20 8.12 -3.18
CA LEU A 238 -1.51 6.75 -3.61
C LEU A 238 -2.52 6.73 -4.77
N LYS A 239 -3.51 7.63 -4.76
CA LYS A 239 -4.48 7.76 -5.86
C LYS A 239 -3.81 8.18 -7.16
N ARG A 240 -2.86 9.13 -7.10
CA ARG A 240 -2.09 9.57 -8.28
C ARG A 240 -1.17 8.46 -8.81
N ALA A 241 -0.66 7.60 -7.93
CA ALA A 241 0.09 6.39 -8.30
C ALA A 241 -0.80 5.26 -8.88
N GLY A 242 -2.12 5.43 -8.92
CA GLY A 242 -3.04 4.50 -9.58
C GLY A 242 -3.54 3.34 -8.72
N PHE A 243 -3.32 3.38 -7.40
CA PHE A 243 -3.85 2.38 -6.48
C PHE A 243 -5.37 2.52 -6.28
N ASN A 244 -6.01 1.41 -5.91
CA ASN A 244 -7.36 1.43 -5.35
C ASN A 244 -7.25 1.56 -3.84
N ILE A 245 -8.03 2.45 -3.23
CA ILE A 245 -7.91 2.77 -1.80
C ILE A 245 -9.29 2.78 -1.16
N LEU A 246 -9.41 2.16 0.01
CA LEU A 246 -10.58 2.26 0.88
C LEU A 246 -10.12 2.57 2.29
N ARG A 247 -10.91 3.36 3.03
CA ARG A 247 -10.73 3.50 4.47
C ARG A 247 -10.93 2.12 5.13
N ALA A 248 -9.99 1.71 5.98
CA ALA A 248 -10.09 0.46 6.73
C ALA A 248 -11.39 0.48 7.56
N PRO A 249 -12.13 -0.63 7.75
CA PRO A 249 -13.31 -0.63 8.61
C PRO A 249 -12.93 -0.33 10.07
N PRO A 250 -13.85 0.21 10.88
CA PRO A 250 -13.61 0.35 12.31
C PRO A 250 -13.31 -1.04 12.90
N GLU A 251 -12.33 -1.13 13.78
CA GLU A 251 -11.99 -2.41 14.41
C GLU A 251 -13.18 -2.85 15.29
N PRO A 252 -13.67 -4.10 15.13
CA PRO A 252 -14.79 -4.55 15.95
C PRO A 252 -14.40 -4.51 17.43
N PRO A 253 -15.29 -4.05 18.33
CA PRO A 253 -15.01 -4.06 19.76
C PRO A 253 -14.71 -5.50 20.19
N ARG A 254 -13.48 -5.74 20.64
CA ARG A 254 -13.00 -7.09 20.92
C ARG A 254 -13.73 -7.61 22.16
N GLN A 255 -14.52 -8.66 21.98
CA GLN A 255 -14.98 -9.48 23.10
C GLN A 255 -13.74 -10.03 23.79
N GLU A 256 -13.56 -9.71 25.07
CA GLU A 256 -12.53 -10.33 25.90
C GLU A 256 -12.59 -11.84 25.66
N ALA A 257 -11.50 -12.39 25.12
CA ALA A 257 -11.40 -13.83 24.96
C ALA A 257 -11.48 -14.39 26.37
N ALA A 258 -12.60 -15.02 26.71
CA ALA A 258 -12.74 -15.77 27.95
C ALA A 258 -11.50 -16.64 28.08
N GLU A 259 -10.78 -16.50 29.20
CA GLU A 259 -9.59 -17.32 29.43
C GLU A 259 -9.96 -18.77 29.13
N PRO A 260 -9.13 -19.51 28.38
CA PRO A 260 -9.41 -20.91 28.11
C PRO A 260 -9.47 -21.62 29.46
N SER A 261 -10.69 -21.87 29.95
CA SER A 261 -10.92 -22.61 31.17
C SER A 261 -10.13 -23.90 31.07
N GLN A 262 -9.15 -24.07 31.95
CA GLN A 262 -8.37 -25.30 31.98
C GLN A 262 -9.37 -26.44 32.16
N THR A 263 -9.50 -27.27 31.14
CA THR A 263 -10.38 -28.45 31.24
C THR A 263 -9.88 -29.31 32.39
N LEU A 264 -10.77 -29.94 33.16
CA LEU A 264 -10.40 -30.82 34.29
C LEU A 264 -9.34 -31.87 33.89
N TRP A 265 -9.32 -32.27 32.62
CA TRP A 265 -8.29 -33.12 32.03
C TRP A 265 -6.92 -32.45 31.91
N GLN A 266 -6.82 -31.19 31.48
CA GLN A 266 -5.55 -30.44 31.47
C GLN A 266 -5.00 -30.24 32.89
N TRP A 267 -5.87 -30.03 33.89
CA TRP A 267 -5.48 -30.01 35.30
C TRP A 267 -5.03 -31.39 35.79
N LEU A 268 -5.76 -32.47 35.47
CA LEU A 268 -5.41 -33.84 35.87
C LEU A 268 -4.08 -34.30 35.24
N PHE A 269 -3.84 -33.94 33.97
CA PHE A 269 -2.58 -34.20 33.27
C PHE A 269 -1.45 -33.24 33.68
N SER A 270 -1.72 -32.17 34.43
CA SER A 270 -0.67 -31.31 35.01
C SER A 270 0.11 -32.03 36.13
N PHE A 271 -0.53 -32.99 36.81
CA PHE A 271 0.09 -33.81 37.86
C PHE A 271 0.83 -35.03 37.31
N VAL A 272 0.41 -35.53 36.15
CA VAL A 272 1.15 -36.56 35.42
C VAL A 272 2.05 -35.84 34.42
N LYS A 273 3.14 -35.22 34.90
CA LYS A 273 4.25 -34.88 34.02
C LYS A 273 4.84 -36.21 33.52
N PRO A 274 4.68 -36.59 32.25
CA PRO A 274 5.47 -37.68 31.73
C PRO A 274 6.89 -37.12 31.67
N GLU A 275 7.81 -37.69 32.43
CA GLU A 275 9.26 -37.48 32.22
C GLU A 275 9.75 -38.06 30.87
N THR A 276 8.84 -38.40 29.96
CA THR A 276 9.11 -38.94 28.65
C THR A 276 8.48 -38.05 27.58
N PHE A 277 9.34 -37.48 26.75
CA PHE A 277 9.10 -36.52 25.65
C PHE A 277 9.20 -35.01 25.99
N HIS A 278 10.14 -34.63 26.85
CA HIS A 278 10.82 -33.33 26.71
C HIS A 278 11.79 -33.36 25.52
N PHE A 279 11.27 -33.27 24.29
CA PHE A 279 12.06 -32.76 23.18
C PHE A 279 12.42 -31.29 23.47
N GLY A 280 13.57 -31.04 24.10
CA GLY A 280 14.28 -29.76 23.97
C GLY A 280 14.37 -28.81 25.15
N LYS A 281 13.84 -29.13 26.35
CA LYS A 281 14.18 -28.37 27.58
C LYS A 281 15.03 -29.24 28.51
N GLN A 282 16.32 -29.35 28.20
CA GLN A 282 17.28 -29.77 29.22
C GLN A 282 17.20 -28.75 30.37
N ARG A 283 17.01 -29.23 31.61
CA ARG A 283 17.12 -28.43 32.83
C ARG A 283 18.48 -27.72 32.80
N GLN A 284 18.49 -26.44 32.48
CA GLN A 284 19.68 -25.61 32.59
C GLN A 284 20.08 -25.56 34.06
N GLN A 285 21.31 -25.95 34.35
CA GLN A 285 21.85 -25.84 35.69
C GLN A 285 22.13 -24.35 35.97
N PRO A 286 21.79 -23.83 37.16
CA PRO A 286 21.98 -22.41 37.48
C PRO A 286 23.45 -21.97 37.48
N PHE A 287 24.39 -22.92 37.47
CA PHE A 287 25.83 -22.69 37.40
C PHE A 287 26.49 -23.77 36.54
N GLY A 288 27.52 -23.40 35.78
CA GLY A 288 28.28 -24.31 34.93
C GLY A 288 28.46 -23.80 33.49
N PRO A 289 29.09 -24.60 32.61
CA PRO A 289 29.25 -24.23 31.20
C PRO A 289 27.89 -24.18 30.50
N LEU A 290 27.69 -23.16 29.64
CA LEU A 290 26.46 -22.96 28.87
C LEU A 290 26.07 -24.18 28.02
N VAL A 291 27.07 -24.92 27.57
CA VAL A 291 26.91 -26.20 26.89
C VAL A 291 27.47 -27.30 27.79
N ALA A 292 26.63 -28.27 28.16
CA ALA A 292 27.05 -29.38 29.00
C ALA A 292 28.17 -30.18 28.31
N PRO A 293 29.26 -30.54 28.99
CA PRO A 293 30.30 -31.39 28.41
C PRO A 293 29.71 -32.74 27.99
N GLY A 294 29.94 -33.16 26.75
CA GLY A 294 29.39 -34.41 26.24
C GLY A 294 29.60 -34.60 24.74
N LEU A 295 29.23 -35.77 24.24
CA LEU A 295 29.29 -36.10 22.81
C LEU A 295 27.99 -35.66 22.13
N TYR A 296 28.07 -34.65 21.27
CA TYR A 296 26.95 -34.17 20.44
C TYR A 296 27.07 -34.73 19.02
N ARG A 297 25.99 -35.35 18.52
CA ARG A 297 25.92 -35.90 17.15
C ARG A 297 25.15 -35.00 16.17
N ALA A 298 24.57 -33.93 16.68
CA ALA A 298 23.84 -32.91 15.96
C ALA A 298 24.06 -31.56 16.64
N TYR A 299 23.92 -30.46 15.90
CA TYR A 299 24.01 -29.11 16.41
C TYR A 299 22.75 -28.69 17.17
N ARG A 300 21.59 -29.25 16.84
CA ARG A 300 20.31 -28.92 17.49
C ARG A 300 20.38 -28.91 19.04
N PRO A 301 20.89 -29.94 19.74
CA PRO A 301 20.95 -29.94 21.20
C PRO A 301 21.89 -28.88 21.78
N ILE A 302 22.97 -28.52 21.06
CA ILE A 302 23.90 -27.47 21.45
C ILE A 302 23.21 -26.10 21.39
N TYR A 303 22.55 -25.78 20.26
CA TYR A 303 21.85 -24.51 20.09
C TYR A 303 20.62 -24.37 21.00
N GLN A 304 20.00 -25.48 21.41
CA GLN A 304 18.95 -25.49 22.43
C GLN A 304 19.49 -25.11 23.82
N GLN A 305 20.68 -25.60 24.20
CA GLN A 305 21.32 -25.20 25.46
C GLN A 305 21.76 -23.73 25.44
N LEU A 306 22.23 -23.23 24.30
CA LEU A 306 22.58 -21.82 24.10
C LEU A 306 21.37 -20.86 23.99
N ALA A 307 20.13 -21.37 23.91
CA ALA A 307 18.93 -20.56 23.83
C ALA A 307 18.51 -20.02 25.20
N LEU A 308 19.34 -19.15 25.78
CA LEU A 308 19.14 -18.57 27.12
C LEU A 308 17.98 -17.56 27.17
N ILE A 309 17.88 -16.71 26.14
CA ILE A 309 16.87 -15.65 26.06
C ILE A 309 15.63 -16.23 25.36
N PRO A 310 14.43 -16.06 25.95
CA PRO A 310 13.18 -16.39 25.28
C PRO A 310 13.12 -15.71 23.91
N ARG A 311 12.81 -16.49 22.87
CA ARG A 311 12.71 -15.98 21.51
C ARG A 311 11.26 -15.69 21.21
N HIS A 312 11.00 -14.58 20.54
CA HIS A 312 9.69 -14.27 20.01
C HIS A 312 9.21 -15.39 19.09
N LYS A 313 7.96 -15.82 19.28
CA LYS A 313 7.30 -16.82 18.46
C LYS A 313 6.01 -16.20 17.94
N PRO A 314 5.88 -15.99 16.63
CA PRO A 314 4.70 -15.39 16.06
C PRO A 314 3.55 -16.39 16.17
N LEU A 315 2.45 -15.96 16.78
CA LEU A 315 1.26 -16.77 16.95
C LEU A 315 0.12 -16.22 16.08
N PRO A 316 -0.73 -17.09 15.49
CA PRO A 316 -1.91 -16.66 14.77
C PRO A 316 -2.85 -15.81 15.63
N VAL A 317 -2.95 -16.16 16.92
CA VAL A 317 -3.69 -15.40 17.92
C VAL A 317 -2.69 -14.87 18.96
N PRO A 318 -2.56 -13.54 19.11
CA PRO A 318 -1.68 -12.96 20.10
C PRO A 318 -2.19 -13.26 21.53
N PRO A 319 -1.29 -13.52 22.49
CA PRO A 319 -1.66 -13.89 23.85
C PRO A 319 -2.21 -12.71 24.68
N HIS A 320 -1.70 -11.50 24.44
CA HIS A 320 -2.09 -10.27 25.12
C HIS A 320 -2.36 -9.17 24.09
N PRO A 321 -3.49 -9.24 23.37
CA PRO A 321 -3.79 -8.27 22.34
C PRO A 321 -3.97 -6.87 22.92
N SER A 322 -3.17 -5.93 22.44
CA SER A 322 -3.35 -4.50 22.69
C SER A 322 -4.06 -3.84 21.51
N GLN A 323 -4.86 -2.79 21.78
CA GLN A 323 -5.51 -2.05 20.71
C GLN A 323 -4.52 -1.05 20.10
N PRO A 324 -4.47 -0.91 18.76
CA PRO A 324 -3.66 0.10 18.11
C PRO A 324 -4.26 1.49 18.36
N GLU A 325 -3.39 2.45 18.70
CA GLU A 325 -3.76 3.85 18.94
C GLU A 325 -3.25 4.74 17.80
N ASP A 326 -3.91 5.87 17.56
CA ASP A 326 -3.41 6.84 16.61
C ASP A 326 -2.07 7.45 17.09
N PRO A 327 -1.15 7.76 16.16
CA PRO A 327 -1.27 7.65 14.70
C PRO A 327 -0.92 6.25 14.14
N PHE A 328 -0.51 5.30 14.99
CA PHE A 328 -0.05 3.97 14.60
C PHE A 328 -1.21 2.97 14.56
N ARG A 329 -2.24 3.32 13.78
CA ARG A 329 -3.43 2.51 13.52
C ARG A 329 -3.68 2.43 12.02
N VAL A 330 -4.08 1.25 11.53
CA VAL A 330 -4.38 1.06 10.10
C VAL A 330 -5.56 1.94 9.71
N HIS A 331 -5.32 2.88 8.80
CA HIS A 331 -6.34 3.81 8.31
C HIS A 331 -6.78 3.50 6.88
N PHE A 332 -5.86 3.06 6.02
CA PHE A 332 -6.16 2.72 4.63
C PHE A 332 -5.87 1.25 4.31
N HIS A 333 -6.79 0.64 3.57
CA HIS A 333 -6.56 -0.58 2.81
C HIS A 333 -6.31 -0.23 1.35
N VAL A 334 -5.27 -0.82 0.77
CA VAL A 334 -4.78 -0.46 -0.58
C VAL A 334 -4.59 -1.71 -1.43
N TRP A 335 -5.01 -1.61 -2.69
CA TRP A 335 -4.88 -2.67 -3.70
C TRP A 335 -4.15 -2.14 -4.94
N LYS A 336 -3.27 -2.97 -5.48
CA LYS A 336 -2.57 -2.72 -6.74
C LYS A 336 -3.56 -2.67 -7.91
N PRO A 337 -3.31 -1.80 -8.92
CA PRO A 337 -4.11 -1.81 -10.13
C PRO A 337 -3.95 -3.13 -10.87
N GLY A 338 -5.04 -3.69 -11.39
CA GLY A 338 -5.04 -4.87 -12.27
C GLY A 338 -4.85 -6.23 -11.58
N ALA A 339 -4.53 -6.27 -10.28
CA ALA A 339 -4.44 -7.52 -9.54
C ALA A 339 -5.84 -8.02 -9.12
N GLY A 340 -6.25 -9.21 -9.59
CA GLY A 340 -7.31 -10.01 -8.96
C GLY A 340 -8.76 -9.51 -9.03
N GLY A 341 -9.08 -8.51 -9.86
CA GLY A 341 -10.46 -8.04 -10.04
C GLY A 341 -11.03 -7.33 -8.79
N PHE A 342 -10.52 -6.13 -8.50
CA PHE A 342 -11.00 -5.32 -7.38
C PHE A 342 -12.49 -4.95 -7.52
N SER A 343 -13.22 -5.04 -6.42
CA SER A 343 -14.61 -4.59 -6.29
C SER A 343 -14.82 -3.84 -4.98
N LYS A 344 -15.46 -2.66 -5.03
CA LYS A 344 -15.79 -1.87 -3.82
C LYS A 344 -16.67 -2.60 -2.82
N LYS A 345 -17.61 -3.40 -3.33
CA LYS A 345 -18.65 -4.04 -2.50
C LYS A 345 -18.05 -5.20 -1.71
N ASN A 346 -17.28 -6.05 -2.39
CA ASN A 346 -16.62 -7.22 -1.83
C ASN A 346 -15.16 -7.20 -2.29
N PRO A 347 -14.30 -6.36 -1.68
CA PRO A 347 -12.91 -6.28 -2.09
C PRO A 347 -12.17 -7.58 -1.69
N PRO A 348 -11.17 -8.02 -2.47
CA PRO A 348 -10.26 -9.08 -2.04
C PRO A 348 -9.43 -8.60 -0.83
N PRO A 349 -8.65 -9.48 -0.18
CA PRO A 349 -7.69 -9.06 0.84
C PRO A 349 -6.78 -7.93 0.31
N PRO A 350 -6.52 -6.87 1.10
CA PRO A 350 -5.67 -5.76 0.67
C PRO A 350 -4.22 -6.19 0.50
N ASP A 351 -3.57 -5.65 -0.53
CA ASP A 351 -2.13 -5.84 -0.78
C ASP A 351 -1.31 -5.10 0.28
N PHE A 352 -1.78 -3.91 0.68
CA PHE A 352 -1.14 -3.10 1.71
C PHE A 352 -2.15 -2.58 2.72
N ARG A 353 -1.72 -2.56 3.99
CA ARG A 353 -2.41 -1.91 5.11
C ARG A 353 -1.55 -0.75 5.56
N ILE A 354 -2.11 0.45 5.56
CA ILE A 354 -1.36 1.69 5.77
C ILE A 354 -1.88 2.42 7.01
N ALA A 355 -0.99 2.63 7.97
CA ALA A 355 -1.14 3.62 9.03
C ALA A 355 -0.51 4.96 8.58
N VAL A 356 -0.99 6.08 9.10
CA VAL A 356 -0.51 7.42 8.69
C VAL A 356 -0.02 8.15 9.93
N ALA A 357 1.26 8.54 9.93
CA ALA A 357 1.89 9.25 11.03
C ALA A 357 2.50 10.57 10.55
N ASP A 358 2.13 11.67 11.19
CA ASP A 358 2.73 12.99 10.94
C ASP A 358 3.93 13.19 11.87
N THR A 359 5.08 13.56 11.30
CA THR A 359 6.30 13.85 12.06
C THR A 359 6.21 15.11 12.92
N ALA A 360 5.24 16.00 12.65
CA ALA A 360 5.01 17.18 13.49
C ALA A 360 4.44 16.80 14.87
N ASP A 361 3.53 15.82 14.90
CA ASP A 361 2.77 15.44 16.10
C ASP A 361 3.22 14.09 16.69
N SER A 362 3.99 13.31 15.94
CA SER A 362 4.44 11.97 16.34
C SER A 362 5.94 11.77 16.23
N CYS A 363 6.47 10.95 17.14
CA CYS A 363 7.87 10.56 17.18
C CYS A 363 8.05 9.14 16.62
N LEU A 364 9.27 8.59 16.74
CA LEU A 364 9.50 7.19 16.47
C LEU A 364 8.57 6.31 17.33
N PRO A 365 7.88 5.33 16.73
CA PRO A 365 6.94 4.49 17.46
C PRO A 365 7.66 3.64 18.51
N THR A 366 7.02 3.45 19.65
CA THR A 366 7.52 2.54 20.69
C THR A 366 7.35 1.08 20.24
N LEU A 367 8.04 0.17 20.92
CA LEU A 367 7.87 -1.26 20.67
C LEU A 367 6.41 -1.70 20.85
N GLU A 368 5.76 -1.26 21.93
CA GLU A 368 4.36 -1.58 22.24
C GLU A 368 3.39 -1.08 21.16
N GLN A 369 3.62 0.12 20.60
CA GLN A 369 2.81 0.68 19.53
C GLN A 369 2.97 -0.07 18.21
N ILE A 370 4.19 -0.53 17.88
CA ILE A 370 4.40 -1.37 16.68
C ILE A 370 3.84 -2.77 16.89
N GLU A 371 3.98 -3.34 18.09
CA GLU A 371 3.40 -4.64 18.43
C GLU A 371 1.87 -4.60 18.30
N SER A 372 1.19 -3.61 18.90
CA SER A 372 -0.26 -3.44 18.78
C SER A 372 -0.72 -3.25 17.32
N LEU A 373 0.00 -2.42 16.56
CA LEU A 373 -0.27 -2.22 15.14
C LEU A 373 -0.11 -3.50 14.33
N LEU A 374 0.99 -4.24 14.52
CA LEU A 374 1.21 -5.50 13.81
C LEU A 374 0.14 -6.53 14.19
N GLU A 375 -0.20 -6.67 15.48
CA GLU A 375 -1.21 -7.60 15.96
C GLU A 375 -2.62 -7.31 15.41
N SER A 376 -2.92 -6.05 15.07
CA SER A 376 -4.16 -5.63 14.40
C SER A 376 -4.27 -6.18 12.95
N THR A 377 -3.15 -6.52 12.32
CA THR A 377 -3.11 -7.08 10.95
C THR A 377 -3.25 -8.59 10.95
N PRO A 378 -3.80 -9.23 9.90
CA PRO A 378 -3.99 -10.67 9.89
C PRO A 378 -2.65 -11.41 9.88
N TYR A 379 -2.65 -12.59 10.51
CA TYR A 379 -1.51 -13.50 10.47
C TYR A 379 -1.30 -14.04 9.05
N ASP A 380 -0.14 -13.73 8.47
CA ASP A 380 0.24 -14.04 7.09
C ASP A 380 1.67 -14.61 7.06
N PRO A 381 1.85 -15.91 7.37
CA PRO A 381 3.16 -16.54 7.34
C PRO A 381 3.66 -16.69 5.90
N ALA A 382 4.99 -16.73 5.74
CA ALA A 382 5.60 -16.86 4.43
C ALA A 382 5.06 -18.11 3.66
N PRO A 383 4.88 -18.00 2.32
CA PRO A 383 4.35 -19.09 1.49
C PRO A 383 5.10 -20.41 1.67
N GLU A 384 4.39 -21.53 1.56
CA GLU A 384 4.99 -22.86 1.75
C GLU A 384 6.13 -23.15 0.77
N ALA A 385 6.06 -22.60 -0.45
CA ALA A 385 7.10 -22.68 -1.46
C ALA A 385 8.45 -22.04 -1.03
N TRP A 386 8.45 -21.26 0.05
CA TRP A 386 9.64 -20.66 0.63
C TRP A 386 10.19 -21.45 1.82
N LYS A 387 9.45 -22.42 2.37
CA LYS A 387 9.90 -23.26 3.50
C LYS A 387 11.05 -24.18 3.07
N GLY A 388 12.00 -24.43 3.99
CA GLY A 388 13.08 -25.42 3.81
C GLY A 388 14.24 -25.03 2.88
N ASN A 389 14.08 -24.00 2.02
CA ASN A 389 15.18 -23.50 1.21
C ASN A 389 16.00 -22.46 1.99
N SER A 390 17.25 -22.81 2.34
CA SER A 390 18.17 -21.90 3.05
C SER A 390 18.47 -20.61 2.27
N GLY A 391 18.35 -20.61 0.93
CA GLY A 391 18.54 -19.43 0.09
C GLY A 391 17.40 -18.41 0.19
N LYS A 392 16.22 -18.80 0.70
CA LYS A 392 15.04 -17.92 0.83
C LYS A 392 14.84 -17.36 2.24
N LEU A 393 15.83 -17.52 3.12
CA LEU A 393 15.80 -17.01 4.49
C LEU A 393 15.48 -15.51 4.56
N TYR A 394 16.25 -14.70 3.82
CA TYR A 394 16.08 -13.24 3.84
C TYR A 394 14.71 -12.82 3.32
N GLN A 395 14.15 -13.55 2.34
CA GLN A 395 12.81 -13.28 1.82
C GLN A 395 11.73 -13.57 2.88
N ARG A 396 11.83 -14.67 3.62
CA ARG A 396 10.91 -15.00 4.72
C ARG A 396 10.99 -13.98 5.86
N LEU A 397 12.20 -13.58 6.25
CA LEU A 397 12.41 -12.57 7.29
C LEU A 397 11.88 -11.19 6.87
N LYS A 398 12.10 -10.77 5.62
CA LYS A 398 11.55 -9.51 5.08
C LYS A 398 10.03 -9.54 4.96
N HIS A 399 9.44 -10.70 4.66
CA HIS A 399 7.99 -10.86 4.58
C HIS A 399 7.31 -10.67 5.95
N GLY A 400 7.93 -11.26 6.98
CA GLY A 400 7.36 -11.33 8.33
C GLY A 400 6.19 -12.31 8.42
N HIS A 401 5.68 -12.50 9.63
CA HIS A 401 4.43 -13.24 9.89
C HIS A 401 3.20 -12.34 9.95
N ARG A 402 3.43 -11.04 10.12
CA ARG A 402 2.49 -9.94 10.00
C ARG A 402 3.25 -8.79 9.37
N ASN A 403 2.56 -7.93 8.64
CA ASN A 403 3.19 -6.78 8.03
C ASN A 403 2.22 -5.61 7.89
N VAL A 404 2.79 -4.42 7.94
CA VAL A 404 2.07 -3.16 7.85
C VAL A 404 2.99 -2.10 7.26
N ILE A 405 2.41 -1.11 6.59
CA ILE A 405 3.14 0.06 6.11
C ILE A 405 2.74 1.25 6.96
N VAL A 406 3.71 2.03 7.41
CA VAL A 406 3.50 3.34 8.01
C VAL A 406 3.90 4.39 6.99
N ALA A 407 2.94 5.19 6.58
CA ALA A 407 3.16 6.39 5.78
C ALA A 407 3.55 7.53 6.73
N VAL A 408 4.81 7.93 6.69
CA VAL A 408 5.39 9.01 7.47
C VAL A 408 5.34 10.29 6.66
N VAL A 409 4.60 11.27 7.18
CA VAL A 409 4.39 12.57 6.54
C VAL A 409 5.24 13.63 7.23
N ASP A 410 6.06 14.33 6.45
CA ASP A 410 6.85 15.47 6.92
C ASP A 410 6.59 16.67 6.02
N ARG A 411 5.76 17.60 6.51
CA ARG A 411 5.42 18.86 5.83
C ARG A 411 5.06 18.69 4.35
N GLY A 412 4.27 17.66 4.04
CA GLY A 412 3.81 17.36 2.69
C GLY A 412 4.66 16.34 1.91
N LEU A 413 5.81 15.92 2.45
CA LEU A 413 6.57 14.79 1.91
C LEU A 413 6.07 13.49 2.53
N VAL A 414 5.65 12.55 1.68
CA VAL A 414 5.14 11.24 2.11
C VAL A 414 6.22 10.18 1.88
N ASN A 415 6.68 9.55 2.95
CA ASN A 415 7.59 8.41 2.92
C ASN A 415 6.89 7.15 3.44
N PHE A 416 7.19 5.99 2.88
CA PHE A 416 6.59 4.72 3.31
C PHE A 416 7.64 3.83 3.98
N MET A 417 7.34 3.34 5.17
CA MET A 417 8.16 2.39 5.91
C MET A 417 7.39 1.10 6.15
N ARG A 418 8.00 -0.05 5.84
CA ARG A 418 7.40 -1.36 6.09
C ARG A 418 7.88 -1.91 7.43
N PHE A 419 6.93 -2.26 8.30
CA PHE A 419 7.17 -3.06 9.49
C PHE A 419 6.71 -4.49 9.25
N GLY A 420 7.49 -5.44 9.75
CA GLY A 420 7.20 -6.86 9.63
C GLY A 420 7.53 -7.59 10.92
N GLU A 421 6.65 -8.48 11.36
CA GLU A 421 6.87 -9.35 12.51
C GLU A 421 7.88 -10.44 12.12
N GLY A 422 9.16 -10.16 12.33
CA GLY A 422 10.26 -11.06 12.02
C GLY A 422 10.51 -12.09 13.12
N ALA A 423 10.52 -13.38 12.77
CA ALA A 423 10.77 -14.47 13.70
C ALA A 423 12.15 -15.11 13.48
N PHE A 424 13.23 -14.38 13.80
CA PHE A 424 14.62 -14.87 13.65
C PHE A 424 14.87 -16.19 14.39
N GLY A 425 14.17 -16.42 15.51
CA GLY A 425 14.30 -17.63 16.30
C GLY A 425 13.76 -18.90 15.64
N GLU A 426 12.80 -18.76 14.72
CA GLU A 426 12.19 -19.87 13.97
C GLU A 426 13.06 -20.29 12.77
N GLU A 427 14.01 -19.46 12.37
CA GLU A 427 14.94 -19.74 11.27
C GLU A 427 16.15 -20.56 11.73
N GLN A 428 15.97 -21.88 11.80
CA GLN A 428 16.98 -22.81 12.33
C GLN A 428 18.15 -23.06 11.35
N LEU A 429 19.15 -22.17 11.38
CA LEU A 429 20.34 -22.26 10.51
C LEU A 429 21.20 -23.52 10.72
N PHE A 430 21.06 -24.19 11.86
CA PHE A 430 21.93 -25.31 12.23
C PHE A 430 21.51 -26.63 11.59
N GLU A 431 20.25 -26.79 11.19
CA GLU A 431 19.74 -28.06 10.64
C GLU A 431 20.45 -28.46 9.33
N ARG A 432 20.89 -27.48 8.55
CA ARG A 432 21.65 -27.73 7.31
C ARG A 432 22.99 -28.44 7.56
N PHE A 433 23.56 -28.29 8.75
CA PHE A 433 24.83 -28.93 9.11
C PHE A 433 24.63 -30.34 9.69
N ASP A 434 23.41 -30.67 10.12
CA ASP A 434 23.07 -31.98 10.67
C ASP A 434 22.78 -33.02 9.56
N ASN A 435 22.42 -32.55 8.36
CA ASN A 435 22.18 -33.40 7.19
C ASN A 435 23.48 -33.80 6.47
N ARG A 436 23.88 -35.08 6.61
CA ARG A 436 25.04 -35.69 5.93
C ARG A 436 25.02 -35.64 4.39
N ASN A 437 23.85 -35.40 3.78
CA ASN A 437 23.65 -35.31 2.33
C ASN A 437 23.60 -33.87 1.78
N ALA A 438 23.83 -32.84 2.61
CA ALA A 438 24.00 -31.49 2.09
C ALA A 438 25.30 -31.46 1.27
N GLY A 439 25.16 -31.50 -0.06
CA GLY A 439 26.22 -31.65 -1.04
C GLY A 439 27.42 -30.78 -0.70
N ARG A 440 28.45 -31.43 -0.14
CA ARG A 440 29.79 -30.88 0.00
C ARG A 440 30.24 -30.61 -1.43
N GLY A 441 30.10 -29.36 -1.89
CA GLY A 441 30.57 -28.90 -3.19
C GLY A 441 32.00 -29.35 -3.36
N GLY A 442 32.17 -30.42 -4.13
CA GLY A 442 33.45 -31.08 -4.33
C GLY A 442 34.33 -30.13 -5.12
N LYS A 443 35.13 -29.31 -4.43
CA LYS A 443 36.37 -28.78 -4.99
C LYS A 443 37.18 -30.00 -5.43
N LYS A 444 37.06 -30.33 -6.71
CA LYS A 444 37.90 -31.29 -7.41
C LYS A 444 39.34 -30.80 -7.27
N GLY A 445 40.02 -31.30 -6.25
CA GLY A 445 41.43 -31.06 -6.01
C GLY A 445 42.23 -31.66 -7.15
N GLY A 446 42.42 -30.87 -8.21
CA GLY A 446 43.40 -31.15 -9.24
C GLY A 446 44.78 -30.91 -8.67
N ARG A 447 45.47 -31.97 -8.25
CA ARG A 447 46.94 -31.98 -8.16
C ARG A 447 47.47 -33.42 -8.24
N GLY A 448 48.13 -33.70 -9.37
CA GLY A 448 49.49 -34.23 -9.34
C GLY A 448 49.66 -35.75 -9.27
N GLY A 449 49.84 -36.36 -10.44
CA GLY A 449 50.52 -37.64 -10.64
C GLY A 449 50.28 -38.03 -12.10
N GLY A 450 51.24 -38.03 -13.02
CA GLY A 450 52.65 -38.35 -12.90
C GLY A 450 52.94 -39.20 -14.14
N ARG A 451 53.84 -38.69 -14.98
CA ARG A 451 54.20 -39.19 -16.32
C ARG A 451 54.37 -40.71 -16.40
N GLY A 452 53.74 -41.34 -17.40
CA GLY A 452 54.07 -42.68 -17.89
C GLY A 452 54.08 -42.71 -19.42
N ARG A 453 55.27 -42.65 -20.01
CA ARG A 453 55.53 -42.80 -21.45
C ARG A 453 55.37 -44.27 -21.87
N GLY A 454 54.72 -44.52 -23.00
CA GLY A 454 54.78 -45.80 -23.74
C GLY A 454 53.87 -45.75 -24.96
N ARG A 455 54.32 -45.22 -26.11
CA ARG A 455 54.82 -45.97 -27.28
C ARG A 455 53.90 -47.12 -27.77
N GLY A 456 53.30 -46.91 -28.94
CA GLY A 456 52.66 -47.92 -29.79
C GLY A 456 51.68 -47.25 -30.77
N ARG A 457 52.12 -46.61 -31.86
CA ARG A 457 52.36 -47.18 -33.21
C ARG A 457 51.23 -48.10 -33.70
N GLY A 458 50.49 -47.64 -34.73
CA GLY A 458 49.70 -48.49 -35.63
C GLY A 458 48.42 -47.81 -36.11
N ARG A 459 48.45 -46.95 -37.14
CA ARG A 459 48.22 -47.23 -38.58
C ARG A 459 46.74 -47.33 -39.00
N GLY A 460 46.32 -46.29 -39.74
CA GLY A 460 45.37 -46.34 -40.86
C GLY A 460 43.88 -46.44 -40.50
N ARG A 461 42.94 -46.11 -41.38
CA ARG A 461 42.95 -45.54 -42.73
C ARG A 461 41.48 -45.27 -43.07
N GLY A 462 41.18 -44.11 -43.66
CA GLY A 462 39.92 -43.84 -44.39
C GLY A 462 38.67 -43.71 -43.51
N GLY A 463 37.66 -42.93 -43.86
CA GLY A 463 37.36 -42.26 -45.12
C GLY A 463 35.84 -42.15 -45.23
N ARG A 464 35.40 -40.96 -45.66
CA ARG A 464 34.02 -40.49 -45.85
C ARG A 464 33.37 -39.85 -44.64
#